data_AF-A0A0F2TKP6-F1
#
_entry.id   AF-A0A0F2TKP6-F1
#
_cell.length_a   1.000
_cell.length_b   1.000
_cell.length_c   1.000
_cell.angle_alpha   90.00
_cell.angle_beta   90.00
_cell.angle_gamma   90.00
#
_symmetry.space_group_name_H-M   'P 1'
#
loop_
_entity.id
_entity.type
_entity.pdbx_description
1 polymer ?
#
loop_
_entity_poly.entity_id
_entity_poly.type
_entity_poly.pdbx_seq_one_letter_code
_entity_poly.pdbx_strand_id
1 'polypeptide(L)'
;MLELDALLGQVVPAVSAAVGAYGAGVLTRAEDEAADATVRLGQRLLNRILRRSPRPEPVVAAVTDLAEAAEDPDTVVVLRRQLRRLLTEDPGLAAELAALLPASGPSVQASGERSIAVGGANSGIVSSGDNAVNVQRR
;
A
#
# COMPACT_ATOMS: atom_id res chain seq x y z
N MET A 1 8.10 14.16 9.63
CA MET A 1 7.21 13.06 10.08
C MET A 1 6.14 12.70 9.04
N LEU A 2 5.60 13.66 8.27
CA LEU A 2 4.59 13.42 7.21
C LEU A 2 5.07 12.54 6.03
N GLU A 3 6.37 12.55 5.73
CA GLU A 3 6.94 11.85 4.57
C GLU A 3 6.94 10.32 4.72
N LEU A 4 7.22 9.81 5.93
CA LEU A 4 7.16 8.38 6.21
C LEU A 4 5.73 7.84 6.17
N ASP A 5 4.76 8.62 6.66
CA ASP A 5 3.35 8.22 6.64
C ASP A 5 2.79 8.17 5.22
N ALA A 6 3.20 9.10 4.35
CA ALA A 6 2.88 9.09 2.93
C ALA A 6 3.53 7.90 2.21
N LEU A 7 4.81 7.62 2.48
CA LEU A 7 5.53 6.46 1.97
C LEU A 7 4.81 5.16 2.36
N LEU A 8 4.47 4.98 3.64
CA LEU A 8 3.71 3.83 4.11
C LEU A 8 2.32 3.74 3.49
N GLY A 9 1.69 4.88 3.20
CA GLY A 9 0.39 4.95 2.50
C GLY A 9 0.42 4.37 1.09
N GLN A 10 1.59 4.31 0.44
CA GLN A 10 1.76 3.71 -0.89
C GLN A 10 2.37 2.30 -0.83
N VAL A 11 3.33 2.08 0.06
CA VAL A 11 4.03 0.78 0.19
C VAL A 11 3.09 -0.31 0.73
N VAL A 12 2.31 -0.02 1.78
CA VAL A 12 1.45 -1.04 2.42
C VAL A 12 0.41 -1.60 1.44
N PRO A 13 -0.39 -0.78 0.71
CA PRO A 13 -1.36 -1.32 -0.24
C PRO A 13 -0.73 -2.11 -1.38
N ALA A 14 0.44 -1.69 -1.89
CA ALA A 14 1.14 -2.42 -2.94
C ALA A 14 1.60 -3.80 -2.45
N VAL A 15 2.20 -3.88 -1.26
CA VAL A 15 2.61 -5.15 -0.64
C VAL A 15 1.39 -6.02 -0.36
N SER A 16 0.32 -5.48 0.24
CA SER A 16 -0.91 -6.23 0.50
C SER A 16 -1.57 -6.77 -0.78
N ALA A 17 -1.56 -6.01 -1.87
CA ALA A 17 -2.05 -6.51 -3.17
C ALA A 17 -1.21 -7.70 -3.68
N ALA A 18 0.11 -7.64 -3.52
CA ALA A 18 0.99 -8.74 -3.90
C ALA A 18 0.81 -9.98 -3.01
N VAL A 19 0.58 -9.80 -1.71
CA VAL A 19 0.22 -10.89 -0.79
C VAL A 19 -1.14 -11.48 -1.16
N GLY A 20 -2.15 -10.67 -1.45
CA GLY A 20 -3.46 -11.15 -1.87
C GLY A 20 -3.42 -11.97 -3.17
N ALA A 21 -2.53 -11.62 -4.10
CA ALA A 21 -2.38 -12.33 -5.37
C ALA A 21 -1.61 -13.66 -5.24
N TYR A 22 -0.60 -13.73 -4.36
CA TYR A 22 0.36 -14.85 -4.33
C TYR A 22 0.50 -15.55 -2.97
N GLY A 23 -0.24 -15.11 -1.95
CA GLY A 23 -0.06 -15.54 -0.57
C GLY A 23 1.38 -15.35 -0.09
N ALA A 24 1.85 -16.26 0.76
CA ALA A 24 3.22 -16.26 1.27
C ALA A 24 4.27 -16.48 0.16
N GLY A 25 3.87 -16.97 -1.02
CA GLY A 25 4.74 -17.16 -2.18
C GLY A 25 5.35 -15.85 -2.70
N VAL A 26 4.77 -14.71 -2.36
CA VAL A 26 5.32 -13.38 -2.71
C VAL A 26 6.72 -13.14 -2.14
N LEU A 27 7.09 -13.83 -1.05
CA LEU A 27 8.39 -13.69 -0.39
C LEU A 27 9.56 -14.28 -1.19
N THR A 28 9.28 -15.24 -2.07
CA THR A 28 10.30 -15.97 -2.84
C THR A 28 10.16 -15.78 -4.34
N ARG A 29 8.97 -15.36 -4.81
CA ARG A 29 8.68 -15.16 -6.22
C ARG A 29 9.26 -13.84 -6.74
N ALA A 30 9.90 -13.88 -7.91
CA ALA A 30 10.31 -12.68 -8.64
C ALA A 30 9.10 -11.91 -9.20
N GLU A 31 9.33 -10.68 -9.66
CA GLU A 31 8.31 -9.88 -10.37
C GLU A 31 7.68 -10.71 -11.49
N ASP A 32 6.35 -10.82 -11.49
CA ASP A 32 5.58 -11.56 -12.49
C ASP A 32 5.02 -10.56 -13.51
N GLU A 33 5.56 -10.58 -14.73
CA GLU A 33 5.18 -9.63 -15.79
C GLU A 33 3.69 -9.66 -16.13
N ALA A 34 3.02 -10.81 -15.94
CA ALA A 34 1.59 -10.97 -16.20
C ALA A 34 0.70 -10.36 -15.09
N ALA A 35 1.27 -9.94 -13.96
CA ALA A 35 0.52 -9.40 -12.84
C ALA A 35 0.10 -7.94 -13.03
N ASP A 36 -0.91 -7.52 -12.27
CA ASP A 36 -1.32 -6.12 -12.19
C ASP A 36 -0.15 -5.23 -11.76
N ALA A 37 -0.13 -3.98 -12.24
CA ALA A 37 0.95 -3.03 -11.94
C ALA A 37 1.18 -2.82 -10.43
N THR A 38 0.11 -2.86 -9.63
CA THR A 38 0.15 -2.73 -8.17
C THR A 38 0.79 -3.95 -7.51
N VAL A 39 0.49 -5.14 -8.03
CA VAL A 39 1.05 -6.42 -7.57
C VAL A 39 2.55 -6.49 -7.88
N ARG A 40 2.95 -6.12 -9.10
CA ARG A 40 4.38 -6.04 -9.48
C ARG A 40 5.14 -5.04 -8.62
N LEU A 41 4.54 -3.87 -8.37
CA LEU A 41 5.11 -2.88 -7.45
C LEU A 41 5.31 -3.47 -6.04
N GLY A 42 4.31 -4.18 -5.51
CA GLY A 42 4.41 -4.86 -4.22
C GLY A 42 5.55 -5.88 -4.17
N GLN A 43 5.67 -6.72 -5.20
CA GLN A 43 6.77 -7.69 -5.33
C GLN A 43 8.14 -6.99 -5.35
N ARG A 44 8.28 -5.91 -6.14
CA ARG A 44 9.54 -5.16 -6.24
C ARG A 44 9.93 -4.49 -4.92
N LEU A 45 8.97 -3.88 -4.24
CA LEU A 45 9.19 -3.26 -2.93
C LEU A 45 9.60 -4.31 -1.90
N LEU A 46 8.90 -5.44 -1.84
CA LEU A 46 9.20 -6.51 -0.89
C LEU A 46 10.58 -7.12 -1.17
N ASN A 47 10.91 -7.42 -2.43
CA ASN A 47 12.23 -7.92 -2.82
C ASN A 47 13.34 -6.92 -2.44
N ARG A 48 13.11 -5.61 -2.58
CA ARG A 48 14.07 -4.58 -2.12
C ARG A 48 14.24 -4.61 -0.61
N ILE A 49 13.14 -4.67 0.14
CA ILE A 49 13.15 -4.75 1.62
C ILE A 49 13.93 -5.98 2.09
N LEU A 50 13.64 -7.16 1.52
CA LEU A 50 14.26 -8.42 1.92
C LEU A 50 15.77 -8.47 1.62
N ARG A 51 16.21 -7.83 0.53
CA ARG A 51 17.64 -7.80 0.15
C ARG A 51 18.44 -6.78 0.95
N ARG A 52 17.82 -5.66 1.33
CA ARG A 52 18.50 -4.53 1.97
C ARG A 52 18.46 -4.62 3.49
N SER A 53 17.36 -5.14 4.05
CA SER A 53 17.18 -5.22 5.49
C SER A 53 18.14 -6.25 6.09
N PRO A 54 18.93 -5.88 7.11
CA PRO A 54 19.74 -6.84 7.85
C PRO A 54 18.91 -7.78 8.72
N ARG A 55 17.63 -7.45 8.98
CA ARG A 55 16.68 -8.24 9.78
C ARG A 55 15.29 -8.23 9.12
N PRO A 56 15.08 -9.05 8.07
CA PRO A 56 13.80 -9.11 7.38
C PRO A 56 12.72 -9.89 8.14
N GLU A 57 13.08 -10.63 9.20
CA GLU A 57 12.20 -11.59 9.88
C GLU A 57 10.87 -11.00 10.36
N PRO A 58 10.81 -9.78 10.96
CA PRO A 58 9.54 -9.20 11.38
C PRO A 58 8.61 -8.85 10.22
N VAL A 59 9.17 -8.45 9.07
CA VAL A 59 8.39 -8.16 7.86
C VAL A 59 7.93 -9.44 7.19
N VAL A 60 8.80 -10.45 7.14
CA VAL A 60 8.48 -11.80 6.64
C VAL A 60 7.31 -12.40 7.43
N ALA A 61 7.38 -12.37 8.77
CA ALA A 61 6.31 -12.85 9.63
C ALA A 61 4.99 -12.12 9.36
N ALA A 62 5.01 -10.78 9.32
CA ALA A 62 3.80 -10.00 9.05
C ALA A 62 3.20 -10.27 7.66
N VAL A 63 4.03 -10.55 6.65
CA VAL A 63 3.57 -10.96 5.31
C VAL A 63 2.96 -12.36 5.33
N THR A 64 3.56 -13.30 6.06
CA THR A 64 2.99 -14.64 6.23
C THR A 64 1.66 -14.60 6.96
N ASP A 65 1.57 -13.84 8.06
CA ASP A 65 0.32 -13.67 8.82
C ASP A 65 -0.79 -13.08 7.94
N LEU A 66 -0.47 -12.05 7.13
CA LEU A 66 -1.40 -11.47 6.16
C LEU A 66 -1.81 -12.47 5.07
N ALA A 67 -0.91 -13.37 4.66
CA ALA A 67 -1.24 -14.41 3.68
C ALA A 67 -2.16 -15.49 4.26
N GLU A 68 -2.00 -15.82 5.54
CA GLU A 68 -2.82 -16.83 6.23
C GLU A 68 -4.20 -16.30 6.63
N ALA A 69 -4.28 -15.01 6.98
CA ALA A 69 -5.51 -14.35 7.42
C ALA A 69 -5.82 -13.09 6.59
N ALA A 70 -5.97 -13.26 5.27
CA ALA A 70 -6.21 -12.16 4.34
C ALA A 70 -7.51 -11.37 4.59
N GLU A 71 -8.49 -11.97 5.27
CA GLU A 71 -9.76 -11.33 5.65
C GLU A 71 -9.68 -10.54 6.97
N ASP A 72 -8.60 -10.72 7.73
CA ASP A 72 -8.41 -10.04 9.01
C ASP A 72 -7.73 -8.67 8.79
N PRO A 73 -8.44 -7.54 9.01
CA PRO A 73 -7.88 -6.21 8.84
C PRO A 73 -6.69 -5.93 9.78
N ASP A 74 -6.57 -6.64 10.90
CA ASP A 74 -5.50 -6.41 11.88
C ASP A 74 -4.14 -6.85 11.34
N THR A 75 -4.09 -7.82 10.41
CA THR A 75 -2.84 -8.27 9.77
C THR A 75 -2.18 -7.14 8.95
N VAL A 76 -2.98 -6.31 8.28
CA VAL A 76 -2.49 -5.13 7.54
C VAL A 76 -1.94 -4.07 8.49
N VAL A 77 -2.55 -3.90 9.67
CA VAL A 77 -2.08 -2.99 10.71
C VAL A 77 -0.72 -3.47 11.26
N VAL A 78 -0.56 -4.77 11.48
CA VAL A 78 0.71 -5.38 11.89
C VAL A 78 1.79 -5.15 10.84
N LEU A 79 1.50 -5.41 9.56
CA LEU A 79 2.42 -5.15 8.45
C LEU A 79 2.86 -3.67 8.41
N ARG A 80 1.91 -2.73 8.50
CA ARG A 80 2.20 -1.29 8.53
C ARG A 80 3.14 -0.94 9.70
N ARG A 81 2.91 -1.51 10.88
CA ARG A 81 3.73 -1.27 12.06
C ARG A 81 5.16 -1.75 11.87
N GLN A 82 5.36 -2.95 11.33
CA GLN A 82 6.71 -3.50 11.10
C GLN A 82 7.47 -2.70 10.04
N LEU A 83 6.80 -2.32 8.95
CA LEU A 83 7.39 -1.46 7.92
C LEU A 83 7.75 -0.08 8.48
N ARG A 84 6.87 0.55 9.29
CA ARG A 84 7.19 1.84 9.93
C ARG A 84 8.46 1.74 10.76
N ARG A 85 8.57 0.70 11.57
CA ARG A 85 9.74 0.47 12.42
C ARG A 85 11.01 0.32 11.57
N LEU A 86 10.98 -0.57 10.58
CA LEU A 86 12.12 -0.81 9.69
C LEU A 86 12.58 0.48 8.99
N LEU A 87 11.65 1.25 8.41
CA LEU A 87 11.97 2.47 7.68
C LEU A 87 12.38 3.65 8.58
N THR A 88 12.03 3.59 9.87
CA THR A 88 12.52 4.54 10.87
C THR A 88 13.95 4.20 11.29
N GLU A 89 14.27 2.90 11.39
CA GLU A 89 15.61 2.41 11.71
C GLU A 89 16.59 2.55 10.53
N ASP A 90 16.10 2.48 9.28
CA ASP A 90 16.89 2.63 8.06
C ASP A 90 16.31 3.71 7.10
N PRO A 91 16.72 4.99 7.26
CA PRO A 91 16.33 6.07 6.36
C PRO A 91 16.83 5.89 4.92
N GLY A 92 17.92 5.14 4.71
CA GLY A 92 18.46 4.87 3.38
C GLY A 92 17.53 3.96 2.59
N LEU A 93 17.03 2.89 3.23
CA LEU A 93 15.99 2.05 2.65
C LEU A 93 14.70 2.84 2.36
N ALA A 94 14.30 3.76 3.24
CA ALA A 94 13.14 4.62 2.98
C ALA A 94 13.28 5.45 1.70
N ALA A 95 14.45 6.05 1.47
CA ALA A 95 14.73 6.79 0.24
C ALA A 95 14.77 5.89 -1.00
N GLU A 96 15.34 4.68 -0.88
CA GLU A 96 15.34 3.69 -1.96
C GLU A 96 13.92 3.26 -2.34
N LEU A 97 13.03 3.03 -1.37
CA LEU A 97 11.63 2.69 -1.64
C LEU A 97 10.88 3.87 -2.24
N ALA A 98 11.10 5.09 -1.76
CA ALA A 98 10.52 6.30 -2.35
C ALA A 98 10.89 6.47 -3.83
N ALA A 99 12.12 6.11 -4.22
CA ALA A 99 12.57 6.16 -5.62
C ALA A 99 11.97 5.06 -6.51
N LEU A 100 11.51 3.94 -5.92
CA LEU A 100 10.86 2.83 -6.64
C LEU A 100 9.36 3.03 -6.85
N LEU A 101 8.76 3.91 -6.04
CA LEU A 101 7.37 4.29 -6.18
C LEU A 101 7.21 5.09 -7.48
N PRO A 102 6.12 4.87 -8.24
CA PRO A 102 5.83 5.72 -9.38
C PRO A 102 5.79 7.17 -8.89
N ALA A 103 6.40 8.08 -9.65
CA ALA A 103 6.36 9.51 -9.35
C ALA A 103 4.91 9.85 -9.00
N SER A 104 4.69 10.33 -7.77
CA SER A 104 3.36 10.53 -7.22
C SER A 104 2.52 11.33 -8.23
N GLY A 105 1.67 10.61 -8.99
CA GLY A 105 0.38 11.17 -9.34
C GLY A 105 -0.28 11.59 -8.02
N PRO A 106 -1.12 12.64 -8.03
CA PRO A 106 -1.66 13.22 -6.81
C PRO A 106 -2.13 12.11 -5.88
N SER A 107 -1.55 12.02 -4.67
CA SER A 107 -1.96 11.03 -3.68
C SER A 107 -3.36 11.38 -3.25
N VAL A 108 -4.34 10.59 -3.67
CA VAL A 108 -5.74 10.89 -3.40
C VAL A 108 -6.24 9.92 -2.35
N GLN A 109 -6.28 10.41 -1.11
CA GLN A 109 -6.79 9.67 0.03
C GLN A 109 -7.88 10.50 0.72
N ALA A 110 -8.88 9.81 1.23
CA ALA A 110 -9.88 10.40 2.11
C ALA A 110 -10.15 9.39 3.23
N SER A 111 -10.26 9.88 4.46
CA SER A 111 -10.40 9.04 5.66
C SER A 111 -11.32 9.70 6.67
N GLY A 112 -12.24 8.91 7.21
CA GLY A 112 -13.26 9.38 8.16
C GLY A 112 -14.67 9.24 7.60
N GLU A 113 -15.67 9.31 8.48
CA GLU A 113 -17.08 9.28 8.12
C GLU A 113 -17.37 10.37 7.06
N ARG A 114 -18.05 9.99 5.97
CA ARG A 114 -18.40 10.88 4.85
C ARG A 114 -17.23 11.43 4.01
N SER A 115 -16.15 10.67 3.90
CA SER A 115 -14.95 11.08 3.16
C SER A 115 -15.02 10.75 1.67
N ILE A 116 -14.56 11.69 0.82
CA ILE A 116 -14.48 11.52 -0.64
C ILE A 116 -13.10 11.94 -1.14
N ALA A 117 -12.51 11.08 -1.97
CA ALA A 117 -11.24 11.31 -2.64
C ALA A 117 -11.45 11.19 -4.17
N VAL A 118 -11.08 12.21 -4.95
CA VAL A 118 -11.16 12.19 -6.43
C VAL A 118 -9.77 12.37 -7.02
N GLY A 119 -9.26 11.32 -7.68
CA GLY A 119 -7.91 11.28 -8.24
C GLY A 119 -7.76 11.68 -9.70
N GLY A 120 -8.76 12.36 -10.25
CA GLY A 120 -8.81 12.76 -11.66
C GLY A 120 -9.94 13.75 -11.90
N ALA A 121 -10.52 13.75 -13.10
CA ALA A 121 -11.67 14.58 -13.40
C ALA A 121 -12.98 13.86 -13.00
N ASN A 122 -13.85 14.56 -12.29
CA ASN A 122 -15.25 14.20 -12.13
C ASN A 122 -16.11 15.28 -12.80
N SER A 123 -16.92 14.91 -13.79
CA SER A 123 -17.86 15.81 -14.50
C SER A 123 -19.29 15.70 -14.00
N GLY A 124 -19.51 14.90 -12.94
CA GLY A 124 -20.80 14.60 -12.34
C GLY A 124 -20.96 15.21 -10.96
N ILE A 125 -21.96 14.73 -10.24
CA ILE A 125 -22.20 15.12 -8.84
C ILE A 125 -21.60 14.05 -7.93
N VAL A 126 -20.93 14.51 -6.87
CA VAL A 126 -20.31 13.67 -5.87
C VAL A 126 -20.88 14.06 -4.50
N SER A 127 -21.59 13.13 -3.86
CA SER A 127 -22.34 13.40 -2.62
C SER A 127 -22.10 12.30 -1.60
N SER A 128 -21.76 12.71 -0.37
CA SER A 128 -21.55 11.80 0.77
C SER A 128 -22.45 12.14 1.98
N GLY A 129 -23.46 12.98 1.78
CA GLY A 129 -24.42 13.35 2.82
C GLY A 129 -25.70 12.50 2.79
N ASP A 130 -26.40 12.49 3.92
CA ASP A 130 -27.71 11.84 4.06
C ASP A 130 -28.81 12.72 3.44
N ASN A 131 -29.84 12.09 2.84
CA ASN A 131 -30.94 12.76 2.12
C ASN A 131 -30.50 13.65 0.93
N ALA A 132 -29.39 13.31 0.28
CA ALA A 132 -28.91 14.06 -0.87
C ALA A 132 -29.83 13.89 -2.09
N VAL A 133 -30.44 14.99 -2.54
CA VAL A 133 -31.20 15.05 -3.79
C VAL A 133 -30.35 15.75 -4.84
N ASN A 134 -29.85 15.00 -5.81
CA ASN A 134 -28.98 15.49 -6.87
C ASN A 134 -29.72 15.42 -8.21
N VAL A 135 -29.85 16.55 -8.91
CA VAL A 135 -30.48 16.64 -10.23
C VAL A 135 -29.48 17.26 -11.19
N GLN A 136 -29.02 16.48 -12.18
CA GLN A 136 -28.18 16.97 -13.26
C GLN A 136 -29.04 17.06 -14.53
N ARG A 137 -29.32 18.28 -15.00
CA ARG A 137 -29.95 18.50 -16.31
C ARG A 137 -28.86 18.74 -17.34
N ARG A 138 -28.98 18.09 -18.50
CA ARG A 138 -28.05 18.17 -19.61
C ARG A 138 -28.20 19.47 -20.39
#